data_AF-A0A2H3B5D0-F1
#
_entry.id   AF-A0A2H3B5D0-F1
#
_cell.length_a   1.000
_cell.length_b   1.000
_cell.length_c   1.000
_cell.angle_alpha   90.00
_cell.angle_beta   90.00
_cell.angle_gamma   90.00
#
_symmetry.space_group_name_H-M   'P 1'
#
loop_
_entity.id
_entity.type
_entity.pdbx_description
1 polymer ?
#
loop_
_entity_poly.entity_id
_entity_poly.type
_entity_poly.pdbx_seq_one_letter_code
_entity_poly.pdbx_strand_id
1 'polypeptide(L)'
;MATVDPHLMSACDVSIDIDATLLTQLERIQKLFIRRLLGVANRSPVALLFSETGMWPVKYRRITLALRYWQYALSLPDNHFPSYAMADSFNLHRPVLIDLTRQWLPGDIDNVVTAVEQSCLLDIESFISESSKALLLHYRSHSRLETRTPAARNSPILSYRAYLNVPIPAHRKALIRLLTSSHTLAVEVLRWAERRRPPVPRSERLCRFCRSEVEDEAHVLLYCNGSRTLEDLRSQFFQTIFHLADRQFRIDLCSAASGYEIIHILLGADKNEIVGALAKYVFDVFRIFSSVPLYCP
;
A
#
# COMPACT_ATOMS: atom_id res chain seq x y z
N MET A 1 5.98 10.85 19.99
CA MET A 1 5.04 9.87 19.41
C MET A 1 5.31 8.54 20.07
N ALA A 2 4.33 7.95 20.76
CA ALA A 2 4.44 6.56 21.21
C ALA A 2 4.47 5.67 19.95
N THR A 3 5.59 4.99 19.74
CA THR A 3 5.85 4.22 18.53
C THR A 3 5.23 2.84 18.72
N VAL A 4 3.96 2.70 18.31
CA VAL A 4 3.19 1.44 18.41
C VAL A 4 3.98 0.26 17.84
N ASP A 5 4.73 0.48 16.77
CA ASP A 5 5.53 -0.56 16.12
C ASP A 5 6.67 -1.09 17.03
N PRO A 6 7.56 -0.26 17.60
CA PRO A 6 8.48 -0.65 18.69
C PRO A 6 7.85 -1.36 19.89
N HIS A 7 6.66 -0.96 20.34
CA HIS A 7 5.98 -1.66 21.44
C HIS A 7 5.47 -3.04 21.01
N LEU A 8 4.90 -3.15 19.80
CA LEU A 8 4.53 -4.44 19.24
C LEU A 8 5.77 -5.31 19.09
N MET A 9 6.87 -4.77 18.54
CA MET A 9 8.14 -5.48 18.34
C MET A 9 8.77 -5.96 19.65
N SER A 10 8.83 -5.14 20.69
CA SER A 10 9.36 -5.56 21.99
C SER A 10 8.58 -6.73 22.59
N ALA A 11 7.27 -6.80 22.37
CA ALA A 11 6.47 -7.95 22.76
C ALA A 11 6.66 -9.19 21.84
N CYS A 12 7.20 -9.00 20.63
CA CYS A 12 7.49 -10.08 19.68
C CYS A 12 8.71 -10.90 20.05
N ASP A 13 9.74 -10.27 20.63
CA ASP A 13 10.95 -10.97 21.05
C ASP A 13 10.70 -11.95 22.22
N VAL A 14 9.57 -11.81 22.92
CA VAL A 14 9.26 -12.56 24.14
C VAL A 14 8.43 -13.83 23.87
N SER A 15 7.71 -13.92 22.73
CA SER A 15 6.82 -15.06 22.49
C SER A 15 6.50 -15.23 20.99
N ILE A 16 6.74 -16.43 20.45
CA ILE A 16 6.27 -16.85 19.12
C ILE A 16 4.75 -17.01 19.16
N ASP A 17 4.06 -16.82 18.04
CA ASP A 17 2.61 -16.97 17.95
C ASP A 17 2.16 -18.41 18.21
N ILE A 18 1.75 -18.68 19.45
CA ILE A 18 1.19 -19.98 19.86
C ILE A 18 -0.34 -20.00 19.72
N ASP A 19 -0.98 -18.82 19.66
CA ASP A 19 -2.44 -18.66 19.59
C ASP A 19 -2.85 -17.65 18.49
N ALA A 20 -3.65 -18.13 17.54
CA ALA A 20 -4.20 -17.34 16.44
C ALA A 20 -5.09 -16.17 16.93
N THR A 21 -5.75 -16.31 18.07
CA THR A 21 -6.62 -15.27 18.63
C THR A 21 -5.80 -14.07 19.13
N LEU A 22 -4.68 -14.31 19.81
CA LEU A 22 -3.76 -13.27 20.29
C LEU A 22 -3.09 -12.56 19.12
N LEU A 23 -2.63 -13.30 18.11
CA LEU A 23 -2.07 -12.73 16.89
C LEU A 23 -3.09 -11.79 16.19
N THR A 24 -4.35 -12.22 16.10
CA THR A 24 -5.43 -11.41 15.52
C THR A 24 -5.61 -10.07 16.25
N GLN A 25 -5.44 -10.05 17.57
CA GLN A 25 -5.53 -8.80 18.35
C GLN A 25 -4.37 -7.85 18.02
N LEU A 26 -3.15 -8.36 17.92
CA LEU A 26 -1.96 -7.56 17.54
C LEU A 26 -2.08 -7.01 16.12
N GLU A 27 -2.48 -7.86 15.17
CA GLU A 27 -2.74 -7.45 13.80
C GLU A 27 -3.80 -6.35 13.74
N ARG A 28 -4.87 -6.46 14.55
CA ARG A 28 -5.91 -5.44 14.63
C ARG A 28 -5.36 -4.10 15.09
N ILE A 29 -4.49 -4.09 16.11
CA ILE A 29 -3.85 -2.87 16.62
C ILE A 29 -2.94 -2.26 15.55
N GLN A 30 -2.08 -3.05 14.91
CA GLN A 30 -1.20 -2.58 13.84
C GLN A 30 -2.02 -1.98 12.69
N LYS A 31 -3.01 -2.72 12.16
CA LYS A 31 -3.90 -2.26 11.10
C LYS A 31 -4.64 -0.97 11.48
N LEU A 32 -5.12 -0.86 12.73
CA LEU A 32 -5.79 0.36 13.24
C LEU A 32 -4.85 1.56 13.28
N PHE A 33 -3.61 1.37 13.76
CA PHE A 33 -2.59 2.40 13.78
C PHE A 33 -2.30 2.91 12.36
N ILE A 34 -2.04 2.00 11.41
CA ILE A 34 -1.73 2.38 10.03
C ILE A 34 -2.91 3.11 9.37
N ARG A 35 -4.15 2.64 9.59
CA ARG A 35 -5.34 3.31 9.07
C ARG A 35 -5.50 4.73 9.60
N ARG A 36 -5.23 4.95 10.89
CA ARG A 36 -5.26 6.29 11.51
C ARG A 36 -4.14 7.19 10.96
N LEU A 37 -2.94 6.65 10.79
CA LEU A 37 -1.80 7.34 10.19
C LEU A 37 -2.14 7.83 8.77
N LEU A 38 -2.69 6.93 7.94
CA LEU A 38 -3.03 7.19 6.55
C LEU A 38 -4.35 7.97 6.37
N GLY A 39 -5.24 8.00 7.37
CA GLY A 39 -6.54 8.65 7.29
C GLY A 39 -7.54 7.92 6.38
N VAL A 40 -7.40 6.60 6.25
CA VAL A 40 -8.21 5.74 5.39
C VAL A 40 -9.28 4.96 6.18
N ALA A 41 -10.26 4.40 5.47
CA ALA A 41 -11.40 3.72 6.08
C ALA A 41 -11.03 2.34 6.65
N ASN A 42 -11.89 1.80 7.51
CA ASN A 42 -11.74 0.44 8.04
C ASN A 42 -11.84 -0.63 6.94
N ARG A 43 -12.52 -0.31 5.82
CA ARG A 43 -12.71 -1.20 4.67
C ARG A 43 -11.58 -1.11 3.63
N SER A 44 -10.59 -0.24 3.85
CA SER A 44 -9.44 -0.11 2.96
C SER A 44 -8.64 -1.42 2.96
N PRO A 45 -8.19 -1.89 1.78
CA PRO A 45 -7.52 -3.17 1.70
C PRO A 45 -6.22 -3.21 2.51
N VAL A 46 -6.00 -4.33 3.19
CA VAL A 46 -4.88 -4.48 4.14
C VAL A 46 -3.53 -4.44 3.44
N ALA A 47 -3.40 -5.08 2.27
CA ALA A 47 -2.16 -5.07 1.50
C ALA A 47 -1.68 -3.66 1.17
N LEU A 48 -2.62 -2.74 0.88
CA LEU A 48 -2.29 -1.34 0.61
C LEU A 48 -1.78 -0.60 1.83
N LEU A 49 -2.17 -0.98 3.05
CA LEU A 49 -1.63 -0.36 4.26
C LEU A 49 -0.11 -0.55 4.36
N PHE A 50 0.35 -1.76 4.04
CA PHE A 50 1.75 -2.13 4.13
C PHE A 50 2.56 -1.70 2.90
N SER A 51 1.97 -1.78 1.70
CA SER A 51 2.65 -1.34 0.47
C SER A 51 2.95 0.16 0.44
N GLU A 52 2.11 0.96 1.10
CA GLU A 52 2.21 2.41 1.18
C GLU A 52 3.17 2.88 2.29
N THR A 53 3.22 2.15 3.41
CA THR A 53 4.01 2.57 4.57
C THR A 53 5.39 1.95 4.63
N GLY A 54 5.62 0.83 3.93
CA GLY A 54 6.83 0.03 4.10
C GLY A 54 6.92 -0.69 5.44
N MET A 55 5.84 -0.71 6.23
CA MET A 55 5.78 -1.51 7.44
C MET A 55 5.55 -2.98 7.09
N TRP A 56 6.19 -3.87 7.84
CA TRP A 56 5.98 -5.31 7.72
C TRP A 56 4.75 -5.74 8.53
N PRO A 57 3.88 -6.60 7.99
CA PRO A 57 2.81 -7.17 8.79
C PRO A 57 3.39 -7.94 9.99
N VAL A 58 2.79 -7.70 11.16
CA VAL A 58 3.34 -8.19 12.44
C VAL A 58 3.57 -9.70 12.47
N LYS A 59 2.71 -10.48 11.79
CA LYS A 59 2.87 -11.94 11.66
C LYS A 59 4.19 -12.35 10.98
N TYR A 60 4.59 -11.71 9.88
CA TYR A 60 5.86 -12.04 9.21
C TYR A 60 7.03 -11.54 10.04
N ARG A 61 6.92 -10.33 10.61
CA ARG A 61 7.98 -9.73 11.42
C ARG A 61 8.34 -10.59 12.63
N ARG A 62 7.33 -11.15 13.31
CA ARG A 62 7.49 -12.07 14.45
C ARG A 62 8.21 -13.35 14.07
N ILE A 63 7.81 -13.97 12.97
CA ILE A 63 8.47 -15.18 12.46
C ILE A 63 9.93 -14.87 12.11
N THR A 64 10.22 -13.75 11.43
CA THR A 64 11.60 -13.35 11.11
C THR A 64 12.45 -13.13 12.37
N LEU A 65 11.91 -12.50 13.42
CA LEU A 65 12.63 -12.31 14.69
C LEU A 65 12.94 -13.64 15.37
N ALA A 66 11.95 -14.54 15.43
CA ALA A 66 12.12 -15.87 16.01
C ALA A 66 13.16 -16.70 15.26
N LEU A 67 13.13 -16.67 13.92
CA LEU A 67 14.13 -17.34 13.08
C LEU A 67 15.52 -16.75 13.30
N ARG A 68 15.68 -15.42 13.34
CA ARG A 68 16.98 -14.79 13.61
C ARG A 68 17.52 -15.10 15.00
N TYR A 69 16.65 -15.19 16.00
CA TYR A 69 17.06 -15.65 17.33
C TYR A 69 17.52 -17.11 17.31
N TRP A 70 16.81 -17.98 16.58
CA TRP A 70 17.23 -19.37 16.41
C TRP A 70 18.57 -19.48 15.68
N GLN A 71 18.79 -18.68 14.63
CA GLN A 71 20.08 -18.59 13.94
C GLN A 71 21.20 -18.18 14.90
N TYR A 72 20.96 -17.18 15.74
CA TYR A 72 21.89 -16.77 16.78
C TYR A 72 22.20 -17.90 17.76
N ALA A 73 21.17 -18.59 18.28
CA ALA A 73 21.34 -19.72 19.19
C ALA A 73 22.18 -20.85 18.57
N LEU A 74 21.98 -21.14 17.27
CA LEU A 74 22.77 -22.13 16.53
C LEU A 74 24.22 -21.71 16.29
N SER A 75 24.52 -20.40 16.29
CA SER A 75 25.90 -19.90 16.13
C SER A 75 26.70 -19.84 17.44
N LEU A 76 26.03 -20.03 18.58
CA LEU A 76 26.69 -19.96 19.88
C LEU A 76 27.49 -21.24 20.18
N PRO A 77 28.64 -21.10 20.86
CA PRO A 77 29.38 -22.26 21.35
C PRO A 77 28.60 -22.98 22.47
N ASP A 78 28.88 -24.28 22.63
CA ASP A 78 28.22 -25.21 23.57
C ASP A 78 28.50 -24.92 25.07
N ASN A 79 28.95 -23.71 25.40
CA ASN A 79 29.18 -23.23 26.75
C ASN A 79 28.22 -22.08 27.14
N HIS A 80 27.30 -21.70 26.25
CA HIS A 80 26.31 -20.66 26.49
C HIS A 80 24.95 -21.26 26.89
N PHE A 81 24.27 -20.63 27.85
CA PHE A 81 22.94 -21.08 28.31
C PHE A 81 21.90 -21.23 27.18
N PRO A 82 21.80 -20.33 26.18
CA PRO A 82 20.89 -20.54 25.05
C PRO A 82 21.22 -21.77 24.19
N SER A 83 22.49 -22.16 24.07
CA SER A 83 22.88 -23.38 23.35
C SER A 83 22.37 -24.62 24.10
N TYR A 84 22.58 -24.68 25.43
CA TYR A 84 22.02 -25.75 26.26
C TYR A 84 20.49 -25.81 26.22
N ALA A 85 19.82 -24.67 26.38
CA ALA A 85 18.35 -24.61 26.34
C ALA A 85 17.79 -25.07 24.98
N MET A 86 18.48 -24.75 23.88
CA MET A 86 18.11 -25.20 22.55
C MET A 86 18.31 -26.72 22.41
N ALA A 87 19.45 -27.25 22.86
CA ALA A 87 19.75 -28.69 22.88
C ALA A 87 18.69 -29.48 23.67
N ASP A 88 18.30 -28.98 24.85
CA ASP A 88 17.26 -29.59 25.69
C ASP A 88 15.88 -29.50 25.03
N SER A 89 15.58 -28.40 24.34
CA SER A 89 14.29 -28.21 23.65
C SER A 89 14.05 -29.26 22.54
N PHE A 90 15.12 -29.80 21.92
CA PHE A 90 15.00 -30.89 20.95
C PHE A 90 14.53 -32.22 21.57
N ASN A 91 14.75 -32.40 22.88
CA ASN A 91 14.41 -33.60 23.64
C ASN A 91 13.01 -33.57 24.26
N LEU A 92 12.31 -32.43 24.22
CA LEU A 92 10.96 -32.27 24.77
C LEU A 92 9.86 -32.75 23.80
N HIS A 93 8.69 -33.11 24.35
CA HIS A 93 7.50 -33.48 23.56
C HIS A 93 7.09 -32.31 22.66
N ARG A 94 6.78 -32.61 21.39
CA ARG A 94 6.79 -31.63 20.29
C ARG A 94 5.38 -31.12 19.96
N PRO A 95 5.06 -29.83 20.22
CA PRO A 95 3.79 -29.25 19.79
C PRO A 95 3.82 -28.71 18.35
N VAL A 96 4.98 -28.62 17.70
CA VAL A 96 5.13 -28.03 16.35
C VAL A 96 5.83 -29.00 15.39
N LEU A 97 5.31 -29.08 14.16
CA LEU A 97 5.89 -29.82 13.03
C LEU A 97 7.03 -29.02 12.39
N ILE A 98 8.23 -29.08 12.98
CA ILE A 98 9.47 -28.70 12.30
C ILE A 98 10.31 -29.97 12.18
N ASP A 99 10.91 -30.19 11.00
CA ASP A 99 11.83 -31.30 10.80
C ASP A 99 13.15 -31.03 11.53
N LEU A 100 13.20 -31.42 12.79
CA LEU A 100 14.39 -31.37 13.64
C LEU A 100 15.24 -32.64 13.51
N THR A 101 14.94 -33.55 12.56
CA THR A 101 15.73 -34.77 12.35
C THR A 101 17.04 -34.49 11.60
N ARG A 102 17.10 -33.36 10.88
CA ARG A 102 18.33 -32.85 10.26
C ARG A 102 19.06 -31.87 11.18
N GLN A 103 20.37 -31.79 11.06
CA GLN A 103 21.17 -30.76 11.69
C GLN A 103 20.93 -29.43 10.97
N TRP A 104 20.48 -28.41 11.71
CA TRP A 104 20.24 -27.07 11.18
C TRP A 104 21.51 -26.24 11.32
N LEU A 105 21.96 -25.63 10.23
CA LEU A 105 23.06 -24.67 10.22
C LEU A 105 22.51 -23.23 10.19
N PRO A 106 23.27 -22.23 10.68
CA PRO A 106 22.85 -20.83 10.58
C PRO A 106 22.45 -20.38 9.16
N GLY A 107 23.11 -20.90 8.12
CA GLY A 107 22.77 -20.62 6.72
C GLY A 107 21.46 -21.26 6.23
N ASP A 108 21.01 -22.36 6.85
CA ASP A 108 19.67 -22.90 6.57
C ASP A 108 18.57 -21.92 7.01
N ILE A 109 18.81 -21.22 8.11
CA ILE A 109 17.86 -20.26 8.65
C ILE A 109 17.74 -19.02 7.77
N ASP A 110 18.84 -18.56 7.15
CA ASP A 110 18.81 -17.48 6.17
C ASP A 110 17.87 -17.80 4.99
N ASN A 111 17.88 -19.06 4.52
CA ASN A 111 16.98 -19.51 3.46
C ASN A 111 15.51 -19.45 3.90
N VAL A 112 15.21 -19.86 5.14
CA VAL A 112 13.85 -19.78 5.70
C VAL A 112 13.41 -18.32 5.88
N VAL A 113 14.28 -17.46 6.42
CA VAL A 113 14.00 -16.01 6.56
C VAL A 113 13.70 -15.39 5.20
N THR A 114 14.51 -15.71 4.19
CA THR A 114 14.30 -15.25 2.81
C THR A 114 12.96 -15.73 2.25
N ALA A 115 12.58 -16.99 2.50
CA ALA A 115 11.29 -17.53 2.07
C ALA A 115 10.11 -16.83 2.74
N VAL A 116 10.20 -16.51 4.04
CA VAL A 116 9.17 -15.75 4.76
C VAL A 116 9.04 -14.33 4.21
N GLU A 117 10.16 -13.67 3.95
CA GLU A 117 10.19 -12.33 3.35
C GLU A 117 9.56 -12.34 1.94
N GLN A 118 9.92 -13.32 1.11
CA GLN A 118 9.34 -13.51 -0.23
C GLN A 118 7.84 -13.80 -0.16
N SER A 119 7.39 -14.67 0.74
CA SER A 119 5.96 -14.96 0.94
C SER A 119 5.17 -13.68 1.26
N CYS A 120 5.68 -12.84 2.16
CA CYS A 120 5.04 -11.56 2.47
C CYS A 120 4.93 -10.65 1.24
N LEU A 121 6.00 -10.55 0.46
CA LEU A 121 6.03 -9.70 -0.73
C LEU A 121 5.06 -10.21 -1.80
N LEU A 122 5.05 -11.53 -2.04
CA LEU A 122 4.15 -12.18 -2.99
C LEU A 122 2.68 -11.99 -2.61
N ASP A 123 2.32 -12.09 -1.33
CA ASP A 123 0.95 -11.89 -0.87
C ASP A 123 0.45 -10.46 -1.14
N ILE A 124 1.33 -9.47 -0.98
CA ILE A 124 1.01 -8.06 -1.28
C ILE A 124 0.97 -7.83 -2.80
N GLU A 125 1.91 -8.43 -3.54
CA GLU A 125 2.03 -8.34 -5.00
C GLU A 125 0.79 -8.90 -5.70
N SER A 126 0.38 -10.12 -5.34
CA SER A 126 -0.82 -10.79 -5.86
C SER A 126 -2.08 -9.98 -5.58
N PHE A 127 -2.22 -9.43 -4.35
CA PHE A 127 -3.34 -8.55 -4.07
C PHE A 127 -3.33 -7.30 -4.98
N ILE A 128 -2.17 -6.67 -5.17
CA ILE A 128 -2.07 -5.47 -6.00
C ILE A 128 -2.44 -5.81 -7.45
N SER A 129 -1.87 -6.87 -8.04
CA SER A 129 -2.11 -7.22 -9.44
C SER A 129 -3.55 -7.64 -9.73
N GLU A 130 -4.20 -8.35 -8.81
CA GLU A 130 -5.53 -8.93 -9.05
C GLU A 130 -6.68 -7.99 -8.67
N SER A 131 -6.42 -7.05 -7.75
CA SER A 131 -7.48 -6.22 -7.17
C SER A 131 -7.82 -5.00 -8.03
N SER A 132 -9.10 -4.87 -8.38
CA SER A 132 -9.67 -3.64 -8.96
C SER A 132 -9.56 -2.41 -8.05
N LYS A 133 -9.23 -2.57 -6.76
CA LYS A 133 -8.99 -1.45 -5.82
C LYS A 133 -7.55 -0.94 -5.82
N ALA A 134 -6.68 -1.58 -6.58
CA ALA A 134 -5.26 -1.25 -6.64
C ALA A 134 -4.84 -0.81 -8.04
N LEU A 135 -5.79 -0.43 -8.92
CA LEU A 135 -5.53 -0.05 -10.31
C LEU A 135 -4.43 1.01 -10.43
N LEU A 136 -4.50 2.06 -9.60
CA LEU A 136 -3.48 3.13 -9.56
C LEU A 136 -2.11 2.69 -9.03
N LEU A 137 -2.00 1.44 -8.58
CA LEU A 137 -0.80 0.85 -8.00
C LEU A 137 -0.30 -0.37 -8.81
N HIS A 138 -1.01 -0.77 -9.87
CA HIS A 138 -0.66 -1.94 -10.72
C HIS A 138 0.72 -1.80 -11.36
N TYR A 139 1.14 -0.58 -11.69
CA TYR A 139 2.48 -0.31 -12.24
C TYR A 139 3.62 -0.83 -11.34
N ARG A 140 3.36 -1.06 -10.06
CA ARG A 140 4.34 -1.58 -9.09
C ARG A 140 4.60 -3.08 -9.26
N SER A 141 3.60 -3.84 -9.69
CA SER A 141 3.73 -5.28 -9.95
C SER A 141 4.44 -5.56 -11.28
N HIS A 142 4.31 -4.66 -12.26
CA HIS A 142 4.93 -4.81 -13.59
C HIS A 142 6.43 -4.44 -13.64
N SER A 143 7.00 -3.90 -12.56
CA SER A 143 8.39 -3.44 -12.50
C SER A 143 9.44 -4.55 -12.59
N ARG A 144 9.07 -5.84 -12.59
CA ARG A 144 10.04 -6.95 -12.69
C ARG A 144 10.33 -7.44 -14.11
N LEU A 145 9.47 -7.14 -15.11
CA LEU A 145 9.50 -7.87 -16.38
C LEU A 145 9.87 -7.06 -17.63
N GLU A 146 9.84 -5.73 -17.61
CA GLU A 146 10.14 -4.96 -18.83
C GLU A 146 11.10 -3.78 -18.64
N THR A 147 12.16 -3.84 -19.44
CA THR A 147 13.23 -2.88 -19.68
C THR A 147 12.80 -1.46 -20.07
N ARG A 148 13.68 -0.48 -19.75
CA ARG A 148 14.05 0.76 -20.50
C ARG A 148 13.54 2.16 -20.11
N THR A 149 13.25 2.46 -18.84
CA THR A 149 13.38 3.85 -18.35
C THR A 149 14.10 3.93 -16.99
N PRO A 150 15.14 4.78 -16.84
CA PRO A 150 15.90 4.90 -15.59
C PRO A 150 15.19 5.67 -14.47
N ALA A 151 14.02 6.27 -14.73
CA ALA A 151 13.25 7.03 -13.73
C ALA A 151 12.29 6.14 -12.91
N ALA A 152 11.86 4.99 -13.44
CA ALA A 152 11.04 4.01 -12.71
C ALA A 152 11.93 3.02 -11.93
N ARG A 153 12.94 3.51 -11.20
CA ARG A 153 13.80 2.66 -10.37
C ARG A 153 12.98 1.98 -9.27
N ASN A 154 12.76 0.68 -9.44
CA ASN A 154 12.68 -0.37 -8.40
C ASN A 154 12.16 0.10 -7.04
N SER A 155 10.97 0.70 -6.96
CA SER A 155 10.40 1.02 -5.66
C SER A 155 9.82 -0.27 -5.08
N PRO A 156 10.35 -0.82 -3.99
CA PRO A 156 9.91 -2.11 -3.47
C PRO A 156 8.40 -2.06 -3.21
N ILE A 157 7.72 -3.19 -3.43
CA ILE A 157 6.28 -3.35 -3.15
C ILE A 157 5.94 -2.88 -1.74
N LEU A 158 6.84 -3.14 -0.79
CA LEU A 158 6.79 -2.69 0.58
C LEU A 158 7.86 -1.61 0.80
N SER A 159 7.50 -0.35 0.58
CA SER A 159 8.40 0.79 0.81
C SER A 159 7.63 2.02 1.27
N TYR A 160 8.29 2.85 2.08
CA TYR A 160 7.74 4.14 2.50
C TYR A 160 7.66 5.08 1.30
N ARG A 161 6.46 5.63 1.04
CA ARG A 161 6.21 6.41 -0.17
C ARG A 161 6.44 7.90 0.06
N ALA A 162 7.12 8.56 -0.87
CA ALA A 162 7.50 9.96 -0.77
C ALA A 162 6.29 10.90 -0.59
N TYR A 163 5.15 10.61 -1.21
CA TYR A 163 3.92 11.40 -1.04
C TYR A 163 3.33 11.36 0.38
N LEU A 164 3.78 10.45 1.25
CA LEU A 164 3.44 10.50 2.68
C LEU A 164 4.12 11.68 3.39
N ASN A 165 5.15 12.29 2.78
CA ASN A 165 5.80 13.50 3.27
C ASN A 165 5.13 14.80 2.80
N VAL A 166 4.04 14.75 2.04
CA VAL A 166 3.29 15.95 1.67
C VAL A 166 2.89 16.72 2.95
N PRO A 167 3.30 18.00 3.09
CA PRO A 167 3.26 18.70 4.36
C PRO A 167 1.84 19.00 4.83
N ILE A 168 0.93 19.28 3.90
CA ILE A 168 -0.47 19.60 4.22
C ILE A 168 -1.24 18.29 4.44
N PRO A 169 -1.71 17.99 5.67
CA PRO A 169 -2.32 16.70 5.97
C PRO A 169 -3.58 16.42 5.16
N ALA A 170 -4.35 17.45 4.82
CA ALA A 170 -5.58 17.31 4.02
C ALA A 170 -5.28 16.84 2.59
N HIS A 171 -4.26 17.41 1.95
CA HIS A 171 -3.82 17.05 0.60
C HIS A 171 -3.25 15.62 0.58
N ARG A 172 -2.39 15.32 1.55
CA ARG A 172 -1.84 13.97 1.73
C ARG A 172 -2.94 12.92 1.88
N LYS A 173 -3.93 13.16 2.76
CA LYS A 173 -5.06 12.24 2.97
C LYS A 173 -5.90 12.07 1.72
N ALA A 174 -6.13 13.14 0.93
CA ALA A 174 -6.87 13.05 -0.32
C ALA A 174 -6.16 12.13 -1.33
N LEU A 175 -4.84 12.32 -1.50
CA LEU A 175 -4.05 11.48 -2.39
C LEU A 175 -4.00 10.02 -1.91
N ILE A 176 -3.78 9.76 -0.62
CA ILE A 176 -3.81 8.38 -0.10
C ILE A 176 -5.19 7.75 -0.32
N ARG A 177 -6.28 8.49 -0.12
CA ARG A 177 -7.64 7.98 -0.36
C ARG A 177 -7.88 7.66 -1.83
N LEU A 178 -7.34 8.45 -2.74
CA LEU A 178 -7.34 8.16 -4.18
C LEU A 178 -6.65 6.80 -4.44
N LEU A 179 -5.42 6.63 -3.96
CA LEU A 179 -4.60 5.43 -4.22
C LEU A 179 -5.13 4.15 -3.57
N THR A 180 -5.85 4.28 -2.46
CA THR A 180 -6.34 3.14 -1.66
C THR A 180 -7.81 2.82 -1.88
N SER A 181 -8.41 3.33 -2.96
CA SER A 181 -9.85 3.26 -3.26
C SER A 181 -10.71 3.54 -2.04
N SER A 182 -10.36 4.59 -1.30
CA SER A 182 -11.03 5.05 -0.07
C SER A 182 -11.65 6.44 -0.26
N HIS A 183 -11.94 6.80 -1.51
CA HIS A 183 -12.56 8.04 -1.94
C HIS A 183 -14.08 7.88 -2.15
N THR A 184 -14.75 9.00 -2.44
CA THR A 184 -16.22 9.11 -2.54
C THR A 184 -16.74 9.14 -3.98
N LEU A 185 -15.90 8.81 -4.95
CA LEU A 185 -16.29 8.70 -6.36
C LEU A 185 -17.26 7.55 -6.61
N ALA A 186 -18.10 7.67 -7.64
CA ALA A 186 -19.16 6.71 -7.94
C ALA A 186 -18.61 5.29 -8.18
N VAL A 187 -17.44 5.16 -8.82
CA VAL A 187 -16.80 3.85 -9.06
C VAL A 187 -16.61 3.04 -7.77
N GLU A 188 -16.35 3.73 -6.64
CA GLU A 188 -16.14 3.09 -5.34
C GLU A 188 -17.40 3.10 -4.47
N VAL A 189 -18.18 4.18 -4.44
CA VAL A 189 -19.38 4.23 -3.58
C VAL A 189 -20.51 3.34 -4.12
N LEU A 190 -20.74 3.40 -5.44
CA LEU A 190 -21.88 2.70 -6.03
C LEU A 190 -21.65 1.18 -6.20
N ARG A 191 -20.41 0.71 -6.02
CA ARG A 191 -20.08 -0.73 -6.05
C ARG A 191 -20.63 -1.51 -4.85
N TRP A 192 -20.94 -0.84 -3.76
CA TRP A 192 -21.38 -1.47 -2.52
C TRP A 192 -22.90 -1.53 -2.47
N ALA A 193 -23.42 -2.62 -1.92
CA ALA A 193 -24.81 -2.70 -1.53
C ALA A 193 -25.06 -1.79 -0.33
N GLU A 194 -26.13 -1.00 -0.40
CA GLU A 194 -26.69 -0.24 0.72
C GLU A 194 -28.08 -0.76 1.04
N ARG A 195 -28.61 -0.39 2.22
CA ARG A 195 -29.90 -0.91 2.74
C ARG A 195 -31.07 -0.87 1.75
N ARG A 196 -31.05 0.06 0.79
CA ARG A 196 -32.12 0.26 -0.21
C ARG A 196 -31.61 0.35 -1.64
N ARG A 197 -30.35 -0.02 -1.88
CA ARG A 197 -29.72 0.12 -3.20
C ARG A 197 -28.80 -1.07 -3.47
N PRO A 198 -29.07 -1.92 -4.47
CA PRO A 198 -28.13 -2.96 -4.86
C PRO A 198 -26.83 -2.34 -5.42
N PRO A 199 -25.74 -3.13 -5.50
CA PRO A 199 -24.54 -2.72 -6.22
C PRO A 199 -24.88 -2.31 -7.66
N VAL A 200 -24.42 -1.13 -8.09
CA VAL A 200 -24.63 -0.65 -9.45
C VAL A 200 -23.53 -1.21 -10.36
N PRO A 201 -23.85 -1.77 -11.54
CA PRO A 201 -22.86 -2.20 -12.54
C PRO A 201 -21.86 -1.09 -12.89
N ARG A 202 -20.59 -1.41 -13.15
CA ARG A 202 -19.54 -0.40 -13.40
C ARG A 202 -19.92 0.58 -14.51
N SER A 203 -20.49 0.07 -15.60
CA SER A 203 -20.94 0.85 -16.77
C SER A 203 -22.00 1.89 -16.43
N GLU A 204 -22.77 1.70 -15.35
CA GLU A 204 -23.85 2.59 -14.93
C GLU A 204 -23.43 3.57 -13.84
N ARG A 205 -22.18 3.50 -13.34
CA ARG A 205 -21.65 4.42 -12.33
C ARG A 205 -21.23 5.75 -12.95
N LEU A 206 -22.17 6.42 -13.60
CA LEU A 206 -21.91 7.62 -14.38
C LEU A 206 -21.48 8.80 -13.50
N CYS A 207 -20.66 9.68 -14.09
CA CYS A 207 -20.17 10.89 -13.47
C CYS A 207 -21.30 11.84 -13.10
N ARG A 208 -21.29 12.31 -11.85
CA ARG A 208 -22.33 13.22 -11.33
C ARG A 208 -22.38 14.58 -12.02
N PHE A 209 -21.30 14.96 -12.71
CA PHE A 209 -21.24 16.21 -13.50
C PHE A 209 -21.65 15.99 -14.96
N CYS A 210 -20.89 15.21 -15.73
CA CYS A 210 -21.13 15.09 -17.17
C CYS A 210 -22.19 14.04 -17.54
N ARG A 211 -22.50 13.09 -16.65
CA ARG A 211 -23.48 12.00 -16.85
C ARG A 211 -23.26 11.13 -18.10
N SER A 212 -22.09 11.20 -18.72
CA SER A 212 -21.77 10.48 -19.95
C SER A 212 -20.81 9.32 -19.72
N GLU A 213 -19.79 9.54 -18.89
CA GLU A 213 -18.70 8.58 -18.62
C GLU A 213 -18.78 8.05 -17.19
N VAL A 214 -18.10 6.93 -16.93
CA VAL A 214 -17.97 6.36 -15.58
C VAL A 214 -17.19 7.34 -14.68
N GLU A 215 -17.68 7.55 -13.45
CA GLU A 215 -17.00 8.38 -12.43
C GLU A 215 -15.84 7.61 -11.78
N ASP A 216 -14.78 7.37 -12.55
CA ASP A 216 -13.53 6.80 -12.07
C ASP A 216 -12.43 7.86 -11.87
N GLU A 217 -11.31 7.43 -11.29
CA GLU A 217 -10.20 8.28 -10.89
C GLU A 217 -9.60 9.04 -12.08
N ALA A 218 -9.44 8.36 -13.22
CA ALA A 218 -8.90 8.97 -14.43
C ALA A 218 -9.88 9.99 -15.02
N HIS A 219 -11.16 9.64 -15.16
CA HIS A 219 -12.18 10.56 -15.66
C HIS A 219 -12.26 11.83 -14.82
N VAL A 220 -12.37 11.67 -13.50
CA VAL A 220 -12.55 12.78 -12.56
C VAL A 220 -11.35 13.72 -12.58
N LEU A 221 -10.12 13.18 -12.60
CA LEU A 221 -8.92 13.99 -12.57
C LEU A 221 -8.56 14.59 -13.94
N LEU A 222 -8.83 13.91 -15.05
CA LEU A 222 -8.20 14.26 -16.34
C LEU A 222 -9.18 14.63 -17.45
N TYR A 223 -10.41 14.13 -17.42
CA TYR A 223 -11.29 14.18 -18.59
C TYR A 223 -12.62 14.89 -18.38
N CYS A 224 -13.12 14.95 -17.14
CA CYS A 224 -14.45 15.50 -16.88
C CYS A 224 -14.59 16.98 -17.29
N ASN A 225 -15.51 17.27 -18.19
CA ASN A 225 -15.86 18.62 -18.68
C ASN A 225 -17.25 19.07 -18.19
N GLY A 226 -17.80 18.40 -17.18
CA GLY A 226 -19.14 18.73 -16.67
C GLY A 226 -19.19 19.96 -15.75
N SER A 227 -18.06 20.65 -15.55
CA SER A 227 -17.98 21.89 -14.76
C SER A 227 -16.81 22.75 -15.22
N ARG A 228 -17.06 24.04 -15.50
CA ARG A 228 -16.01 25.02 -15.84
C ARG A 228 -14.95 25.13 -14.74
N THR A 229 -15.36 25.06 -13.47
CA THR A 229 -14.42 25.09 -12.35
C THR A 229 -13.43 23.92 -12.37
N LEU A 230 -13.86 22.73 -12.83
CA LEU A 230 -12.96 21.58 -12.97
C LEU A 230 -11.97 21.78 -14.12
N GLU A 231 -12.43 22.35 -15.23
CA GLU A 231 -11.58 22.65 -16.40
C GLU A 231 -10.52 23.71 -16.06
N ASP A 232 -10.92 24.79 -15.38
CA ASP A 232 -10.01 25.83 -14.93
C ASP A 232 -8.96 25.26 -13.95
N LEU A 233 -9.41 24.46 -12.98
CA LEU A 233 -8.52 23.83 -12.00
C LEU A 233 -7.52 22.88 -12.66
N ARG A 234 -7.98 22.07 -13.64
CA ARG A 234 -7.12 21.16 -14.41
C ARG A 234 -6.10 21.93 -15.24
N SER A 235 -6.53 23.02 -15.88
CA SER A 235 -5.65 23.86 -16.70
C SER A 235 -4.55 24.49 -15.84
N GLN A 236 -4.90 25.04 -14.69
CA GLN A 236 -3.94 25.59 -13.72
C GLN A 236 -2.98 24.53 -13.18
N PHE A 237 -3.50 23.33 -12.88
CA PHE A 237 -2.68 22.20 -12.44
C PHE A 237 -1.64 21.83 -13.50
N PHE A 238 -2.05 21.57 -14.74
CA PHE A 238 -1.11 21.20 -15.79
C PHE A 238 -0.13 22.32 -16.12
N GLN A 239 -0.55 23.59 -16.16
CA GLN A 239 0.39 24.71 -16.30
C GLN A 239 1.48 24.66 -15.23
N THR A 240 1.10 24.45 -13.97
CA THR A 240 2.05 24.30 -12.86
C THR A 240 2.99 23.11 -13.06
N ILE A 241 2.45 21.95 -13.45
CA ILE A 241 3.26 20.76 -13.72
C ILE A 241 4.25 21.00 -14.87
N PHE A 242 3.79 21.58 -15.98
CA PHE A 242 4.66 21.88 -17.13
C PHE A 242 5.73 22.91 -16.78
N HIS A 243 5.50 23.83 -15.84
CA HIS A 243 6.55 24.73 -15.34
C HIS A 243 7.60 24.00 -14.47
N LEU A 244 7.18 23.05 -13.63
CA LEU A 244 8.08 22.31 -12.73
C LEU A 244 8.81 21.15 -13.41
N ALA A 245 8.20 20.55 -14.43
CA ALA A 245 8.68 19.38 -15.13
C ALA A 245 9.89 19.68 -16.02
N ASP A 246 10.86 18.76 -16.03
CA ASP A 246 11.94 18.77 -17.02
C ASP A 246 11.45 18.28 -18.40
N ARG A 247 12.33 18.33 -19.40
CA ARG A 247 11.97 17.96 -20.78
C ARG A 247 11.51 16.51 -20.88
N GLN A 248 12.16 15.58 -20.19
CA GLN A 248 11.84 14.16 -20.30
C GLN A 248 10.49 13.86 -19.69
N PHE A 249 10.23 14.38 -18.49
CA PHE A 249 8.96 14.21 -17.80
C PHE A 249 7.77 14.75 -18.61
N ARG A 250 7.96 15.86 -19.33
CA ARG A 250 6.94 16.39 -20.25
C ARG A 250 6.69 15.47 -21.44
N ILE A 251 7.73 14.88 -22.00
CA ILE A 251 7.60 13.91 -23.10
C ILE A 251 6.80 12.71 -22.61
N ASP A 252 7.16 12.16 -21.45
CA ASP A 252 6.51 11.00 -20.86
C ASP A 252 5.00 11.27 -20.63
N LEU A 253 4.66 12.44 -20.06
CA LEU A 253 3.27 12.87 -19.88
C LEU A 253 2.50 12.98 -21.19
N CYS A 254 3.11 13.53 -22.24
CA CYS A 254 2.48 13.69 -23.55
C CYS A 254 2.34 12.36 -24.31
N SER A 255 3.22 11.38 -24.03
CA SER A 255 3.20 10.07 -24.67
C SER A 255 2.31 9.04 -23.96
N ALA A 256 1.77 9.38 -22.79
CA ALA A 256 0.95 8.47 -22.00
C ALA A 256 -0.28 7.98 -22.79
N ALA A 257 -0.48 6.67 -22.85
CA ALA A 257 -1.56 6.02 -23.58
C ALA A 257 -2.91 6.09 -22.85
N SER A 258 -2.91 6.38 -21.55
CA SER A 258 -4.13 6.47 -20.75
C SER A 258 -4.01 7.44 -19.58
N GLY A 259 -5.17 7.84 -19.02
CA GLY A 259 -5.20 8.69 -17.84
C GLY A 259 -4.60 8.05 -16.60
N TYR A 260 -4.70 6.73 -16.47
CA TYR A 260 -4.03 5.99 -15.39
C TYR A 260 -2.50 6.10 -15.50
N GLU A 261 -1.97 6.02 -16.72
CA GLU A 261 -0.53 6.20 -16.97
C GLU A 261 -0.06 7.63 -16.65
N ILE A 262 -0.85 8.65 -17.01
CA ILE A 262 -0.58 10.04 -16.59
C ILE A 262 -0.49 10.14 -15.06
N ILE A 263 -1.43 9.54 -14.32
CA ILE A 263 -1.41 9.55 -12.86
C ILE A 263 -0.17 8.82 -12.32
N HIS A 264 0.21 7.68 -12.92
CA HIS A 264 1.41 6.95 -12.53
C HIS A 264 2.69 7.77 -12.72
N ILE A 265 2.83 8.45 -13.86
CA ILE A 265 3.97 9.35 -14.13
C ILE A 265 4.03 10.46 -13.08
N LEU A 266 2.89 11.07 -12.74
CA LEU A 266 2.82 12.12 -11.71
C LEU A 266 3.20 11.62 -10.30
N LEU A 267 2.82 10.39 -9.95
CA LEU A 267 3.15 9.76 -8.67
C LEU A 267 4.63 9.35 -8.58
N GLY A 268 5.24 9.01 -9.72
CA GLY A 268 6.65 8.63 -9.83
C GLY A 268 7.61 9.80 -9.97
N ALA A 269 7.14 11.05 -9.86
CA ALA A 269 8.00 12.22 -9.98
C ALA A 269 9.02 12.31 -8.85
N ASP A 270 10.29 12.48 -9.20
CA ASP A 270 11.40 12.68 -8.22
C ASP A 270 11.25 13.99 -7.43
N LYS A 271 10.58 14.99 -8.02
CA LYS A 271 10.37 16.31 -7.42
C LYS A 271 9.18 16.29 -6.48
N ASN A 272 9.43 16.53 -5.20
CA ASN A 272 8.38 16.64 -4.17
C ASN A 272 7.38 17.77 -4.47
N GLU A 273 7.76 18.81 -5.21
CA GLU A 273 6.84 19.87 -5.62
C GLU A 273 5.74 19.36 -6.58
N ILE A 274 6.10 18.44 -7.48
CA ILE A 274 5.14 17.83 -8.42
C ILE A 274 4.14 16.97 -7.65
N VAL A 275 4.63 16.13 -6.74
CA VAL A 275 3.81 15.29 -5.88
C VAL A 275 2.92 16.13 -4.96
N GLY A 276 3.44 17.22 -4.40
CA GLY A 276 2.69 18.17 -3.59
C GLY A 276 1.59 18.88 -4.38
N ALA A 277 1.89 19.30 -5.63
CA ALA A 277 0.91 19.89 -6.54
C ALA A 277 -0.19 18.89 -6.90
N LEU A 278 0.15 17.62 -7.19
CA LEU A 278 -0.81 16.55 -7.42
C LEU A 278 -1.71 16.34 -6.19
N ALA A 279 -1.13 16.25 -4.99
CA ALA A 279 -1.90 16.04 -3.78
C ALA A 279 -2.89 17.19 -3.50
N LYS A 280 -2.49 18.44 -3.75
CA LYS A 280 -3.38 19.61 -3.70
C LYS A 280 -4.48 19.51 -4.75
N TYR A 281 -4.13 19.20 -5.99
CA TYR A 281 -5.09 19.07 -7.08
C TYR A 281 -6.16 18.02 -6.78
N VAL A 282 -5.75 16.82 -6.34
CA VAL A 282 -6.67 15.74 -5.94
C VAL A 282 -7.60 16.19 -4.81
N PHE A 283 -7.07 16.91 -3.82
CA PHE A 283 -7.89 17.46 -2.73
C PHE A 283 -8.94 18.46 -3.24
N ASP A 284 -8.54 19.41 -4.09
CA ASP A 284 -9.44 20.42 -4.65
C ASP A 284 -10.52 19.77 -5.54
N VAL A 285 -10.16 18.79 -6.37
CA VAL A 285 -11.12 18.00 -7.18
C VAL A 285 -12.09 17.24 -6.28
N PHE A 286 -11.62 16.56 -5.24
CA PHE A 286 -12.49 15.83 -4.31
C PHE A 286 -13.45 16.78 -3.56
N ARG A 287 -13.04 18.00 -3.25
CA ARG A 287 -13.95 19.01 -2.67
C ARG A 287 -15.06 19.39 -3.63
N ILE A 288 -14.74 19.57 -4.91
CA ILE A 288 -15.75 19.86 -5.95
C ILE A 288 -16.71 18.68 -6.10
N PHE A 289 -16.21 17.44 -6.17
CA PHE A 289 -17.08 16.27 -6.31
C PHE A 289 -17.93 16.01 -5.06
N SER A 290 -17.42 16.33 -3.87
CA SER A 290 -18.18 16.14 -2.63
C SER A 290 -19.30 17.17 -2.44
N SER A 291 -19.33 18.27 -3.22
CA SER A 291 -20.41 19.27 -3.13
C SER A 291 -21.66 18.90 -3.93
N VAL A 292 -21.56 17.89 -4.80
CA VAL A 292 -22.66 17.42 -5.64
C VAL A 292 -23.00 15.97 -5.25
N PRO A 293 -24.29 15.62 -5.06
CA PRO A 293 -24.68 14.24 -4.78
C PRO A 293 -24.31 13.31 -5.95
N LEU A 294 -24.08 12.04 -5.64
CA LEU A 294 -23.85 11.01 -6.64
C LEU A 294 -25.05 10.90 -7.60
N TYR A 295 -24.77 10.71 -8.89
CA TYR A 295 -25.79 10.33 -9.85
C TYR A 295 -26.11 8.85 -9.66
N CYS A 296 -27.35 8.55 -9.29
CA CYS A 296 -27.88 7.19 -9.25
C CYS A 296 -28.87 7.07 -10.42
N PRO A 297 -28.62 6.22 -11.41
CA PRO A 297 -29.60 5.91 -12.45
C PRO A 297 -30.85 5.23 -11.86
#